data_AF-A0AAD2GG72-F1
#
_entry.id   AF-A0AAD2GG72-F1
#
_cell.length_a   1.000
_cell.length_b   1.000
_cell.length_c   1.000
_cell.angle_alpha   90.00
_cell.angle_beta   90.00
_cell.angle_gamma   90.00
#
_symmetry.space_group_name_H-M   'P 1'
#
loop_
_entity.id
_entity.type
_entity.pdbx_description
1 polymer ?
#
loop_
_entity_poly.entity_id
_entity_poly.type
_entity_poly.pdbx_seq_one_letter_code
_entity_poly.pdbx_strand_id
1 'polypeptide(L)'
;MSNHKEWNKYDLLILKSVNEINIHLSSTPYFQPLDWYIIKAMLWTENDAENTSQWNGYPLQIGRFRKDKAMPALISGEKSTALVTPPQWRNKAFNGLKDPERNYWAKEQITGSPEENIKAAITYLMMKLSNTKEESTIDQYDSTLYSAIVQKGDLADNIRKERKTTIPNLTKNNPGKNLDKIHPGDILYYQKASMKVIITGWKPITIKNVAMNYNGGGDPKYAIKLQFVYTLLTKNRVL
;
A
#
# COMPACT_ATOMS: atom_id res chain seq x y z
N MET A 1 10.87 -2.77 -32.76
CA MET A 1 11.09 -2.80 -31.30
C MET A 1 12.59 -2.70 -31.09
N SER A 2 13.08 -1.85 -30.19
CA SER A 2 14.52 -1.74 -29.96
C SER A 2 15.01 -3.09 -29.41
N ASN A 3 15.95 -3.73 -30.12
CA ASN A 3 16.59 -4.99 -29.74
C ASN A 3 17.68 -4.80 -28.67
N HIS A 4 17.65 -3.68 -27.95
CA HIS A 4 18.67 -3.32 -26.97
C HIS A 4 18.39 -4.08 -25.67
N LYS A 5 19.15 -5.16 -25.46
CA LYS A 5 19.08 -6.03 -24.27
C LYS A 5 18.98 -5.26 -22.95
N GLU A 6 19.68 -4.13 -22.84
CA GLU A 6 19.68 -3.30 -21.63
C GLU A 6 18.31 -2.73 -21.27
N TRP A 7 17.50 -2.30 -22.24
CA TRP A 7 16.15 -1.77 -22.00
C TRP A 7 15.15 -2.83 -21.52
N ASN A 8 15.45 -4.11 -21.78
CA ASN A 8 14.64 -5.26 -21.38
C ASN A 8 15.24 -6.01 -20.18
N LYS A 9 16.35 -5.52 -19.61
CA LYS A 9 17.11 -6.17 -18.53
C LYS A 9 16.25 -6.59 -17.33
N TYR A 10 15.23 -5.78 -17.01
CA TYR A 10 14.37 -5.99 -15.85
C TYR A 10 13.01 -6.61 -16.17
N ASP A 11 12.75 -7.05 -17.41
CA ASP A 11 11.43 -7.55 -17.83
C ASP A 11 10.93 -8.71 -16.97
N LEU A 12 11.77 -9.74 -16.76
CA LEU A 12 11.41 -10.91 -15.96
C LEU A 12 11.16 -10.54 -14.49
N LEU A 13 11.95 -9.61 -13.96
CA LEU A 13 11.80 -9.12 -12.60
C LEU A 13 10.49 -8.33 -12.44
N ILE A 14 10.19 -7.41 -13.38
CA ILE A 14 8.95 -6.64 -13.38
C ILE A 14 7.75 -7.57 -13.49
N LEU A 15 7.77 -8.52 -14.44
CA LEU A 15 6.70 -9.49 -14.63
C LEU A 15 6.45 -10.30 -13.35
N LYS A 16 7.53 -10.84 -12.74
CA LYS A 16 7.45 -11.59 -11.47
C LYS A 16 6.86 -10.73 -10.36
N SER A 17 7.40 -9.52 -10.14
CA SER A 17 6.96 -8.64 -9.06
C SER A 17 5.50 -8.19 -9.22
N VAL A 18 5.07 -7.91 -10.46
CA VAL A 18 3.67 -7.57 -10.74
C VAL A 18 2.74 -8.76 -10.50
N ASN A 19 3.15 -9.97 -10.88
CA ASN A 19 2.39 -11.18 -10.57
C ASN A 19 2.24 -11.42 -9.06
N GLU A 20 3.31 -11.23 -8.28
CA GLU A 20 3.27 -11.35 -6.82
C GLU A 20 2.30 -10.34 -6.18
N ILE A 21 2.27 -9.10 -6.68
CA ILE A 21 1.32 -8.06 -6.25
C ILE A 21 -0.11 -8.43 -6.65
N ASN A 22 -0.32 -8.89 -7.88
CA ASN A 22 -1.65 -9.27 -8.37
C ASN A 22 -2.22 -10.43 -7.55
N ILE A 23 -1.40 -11.42 -7.20
CA ILE A 23 -1.79 -12.53 -6.31
C ILE A 23 -2.14 -12.00 -4.92
N HIS A 24 -1.26 -11.20 -4.32
CA HIS A 24 -1.45 -10.63 -2.97
C HIS A 24 -2.73 -9.80 -2.85
N LEU A 25 -3.08 -9.02 -3.89
CA LEU A 25 -4.21 -8.10 -3.88
C LEU A 25 -5.51 -8.69 -4.48
N SER A 26 -5.46 -9.91 -5.01
CA SER A 26 -6.58 -10.55 -5.72
C SER A 26 -7.88 -10.65 -4.91
N SER A 27 -7.76 -10.81 -3.59
CA SER A 27 -8.90 -10.91 -2.67
C SER A 27 -9.43 -9.56 -2.18
N THR A 28 -8.78 -8.45 -2.55
CA THR A 28 -9.23 -7.13 -2.12
C THR A 28 -10.41 -6.65 -2.96
N PRO A 29 -11.40 -5.95 -2.36
CA PRO A 29 -12.59 -5.51 -3.08
C PRO A 29 -12.27 -4.68 -4.33
N TYR A 30 -12.92 -5.00 -5.44
CA TYR A 30 -12.84 -4.27 -6.72
C TYR A 30 -11.43 -4.17 -7.32
N PHE A 31 -10.50 -5.04 -6.95
CA PHE A 31 -9.17 -5.05 -7.53
C PHE A 31 -9.20 -5.43 -9.00
N GLN A 32 -8.34 -4.77 -9.78
CA GLN A 32 -8.05 -5.12 -11.17
C GLN A 32 -6.55 -5.42 -11.28
N PRO A 33 -6.13 -6.52 -11.91
CA PRO A 33 -4.72 -6.84 -12.05
C PRO A 33 -3.93 -5.72 -12.73
N LEU A 34 -2.78 -5.38 -12.14
CA LEU A 34 -1.82 -4.46 -12.73
C LEU A 34 -1.18 -5.11 -13.97
N ASP A 35 -1.21 -4.40 -15.09
CA ASP A 35 -0.51 -4.80 -16.31
C ASP A 35 0.99 -4.48 -16.18
N TRP A 36 1.85 -5.49 -16.31
CA TRP A 36 3.30 -5.32 -16.10
C TRP A 36 3.95 -4.37 -17.12
N TYR A 37 3.33 -4.20 -18.29
CA TYR A 37 3.75 -3.21 -19.28
C TYR A 37 3.62 -1.77 -18.77
N ILE A 38 2.73 -1.48 -17.82
CA ILE A 38 2.64 -0.16 -17.18
C ILE A 38 3.92 0.12 -16.40
N ILE A 39 4.40 -0.85 -15.63
CA ILE A 39 5.64 -0.70 -14.85
C ILE A 39 6.85 -0.61 -15.77
N LYS A 40 6.90 -1.41 -16.84
CA LYS A 40 7.93 -1.28 -17.87
C LYS A 40 7.89 0.09 -18.55
N ALA A 41 6.70 0.62 -18.82
CA ALA A 41 6.56 1.94 -19.41
C ALA A 41 7.00 3.05 -18.45
N MET A 42 6.74 2.92 -17.15
CA MET A 42 7.27 3.81 -16.12
C MET A 42 8.80 3.75 -16.13
N LEU A 43 9.40 2.55 -16.10
CA LEU A 43 10.84 2.36 -16.14
C LEU A 43 11.48 3.11 -17.32
N TRP A 44 10.94 2.92 -18.53
CA TRP A 44 11.44 3.57 -19.73
C TRP A 44 11.19 5.09 -19.77
N THR A 45 10.23 5.59 -18.98
CA THR A 45 9.91 7.02 -18.88
C THR A 45 10.79 7.74 -17.86
N GLU A 46 11.16 7.04 -16.78
CA GLU A 46 11.90 7.58 -15.64
C GLU A 46 13.40 7.68 -15.88
N ASN A 47 13.97 6.74 -16.65
CA ASN A 47 15.41 6.64 -16.78
C ASN A 47 15.84 6.10 -18.15
N ASP A 48 17.09 6.43 -18.50
CA ASP A 48 17.76 5.94 -19.68
C ASP A 48 18.63 4.73 -19.34
N ALA A 49 18.55 3.66 -20.14
CA ALA A 49 19.40 2.49 -19.98
C ALA A 49 20.89 2.80 -20.19
N GLU A 50 21.21 3.88 -20.91
CA GLU A 50 22.59 4.37 -21.07
C GLU A 50 23.15 5.02 -19.79
N ASN A 51 22.28 5.44 -18.87
CA ASN A 51 22.68 5.95 -17.56
C ASN A 51 22.92 4.79 -16.57
N THR A 52 24.03 4.09 -16.78
CA THR A 52 24.36 2.83 -16.09
C THR A 52 24.35 2.92 -14.55
N SER A 53 24.71 4.06 -13.96
CA SER A 53 24.68 4.24 -12.50
C SER A 53 23.24 4.23 -11.96
N GLN A 54 22.33 4.98 -12.58
CA GLN A 54 20.94 5.02 -12.14
C GLN A 54 20.18 3.75 -12.55
N TRP A 55 20.46 3.23 -13.75
CA TRP A 55 19.84 2.01 -14.27
C TRP A 55 20.12 0.81 -13.36
N ASN A 56 21.35 0.69 -12.86
CA ASN A 56 21.77 -0.40 -11.99
C ASN A 56 21.57 -0.16 -10.49
N GLY A 57 21.05 1.00 -10.07
CA GLY A 57 20.76 1.31 -8.67
C GLY A 57 19.27 1.52 -8.42
N TYR A 58 18.74 2.63 -8.93
CA TYR A 58 17.38 3.10 -8.73
C TYR A 58 16.65 3.39 -10.05
N PRO A 59 16.39 2.36 -10.87
CA PRO A 59 15.89 2.55 -12.22
C PRO A 59 14.52 3.25 -12.31
N LEU A 60 13.66 3.13 -11.29
CA LEU A 60 12.36 3.85 -11.19
C LEU A 60 12.43 5.11 -10.32
N GLN A 61 13.66 5.58 -10.03
CA GLN A 61 13.98 6.88 -9.46
C GLN A 61 13.51 7.12 -8.02
N ILE A 62 12.96 6.10 -7.35
CA ILE A 62 12.63 6.16 -5.93
C ILE A 62 13.90 6.39 -5.11
N GLY A 63 13.89 7.40 -4.27
CA GLY A 63 14.99 7.80 -3.39
C GLY A 63 16.04 8.70 -4.01
N ARG A 64 15.89 9.09 -5.29
CA ARG A 64 16.87 9.94 -6.00
C ARG A 64 17.05 11.31 -5.32
N PHE A 65 15.95 11.94 -4.91
CA PHE A 65 15.99 13.28 -4.32
C PHE A 65 15.79 13.26 -2.81
N ARG A 66 16.42 14.19 -2.09
CA ARG A 66 16.26 14.33 -0.62
C ARG A 66 14.80 14.54 -0.19
N LYS A 67 13.93 15.04 -1.07
CA LYS A 67 12.50 15.29 -0.82
C LYS A 67 11.57 14.34 -1.59
N ASP A 68 12.04 13.18 -1.98
CA ASP A 68 11.18 12.17 -2.59
C ASP A 68 10.06 11.77 -1.61
N LYS A 69 8.81 11.97 -2.03
CA LYS A 69 7.60 11.69 -1.23
C LYS A 69 7.34 10.20 -1.07
N ALA A 70 7.87 9.36 -1.96
CA ALA A 70 7.71 7.91 -1.85
C ALA A 70 8.50 7.34 -0.68
N MET A 71 9.68 7.89 -0.41
CA MET A 71 10.57 7.39 0.63
C MET A 71 9.94 7.41 2.04
N PRO A 72 9.38 8.54 2.55
CA PRO A 72 8.70 8.53 3.84
C PRO A 72 7.43 7.68 3.82
N ALA A 73 6.68 7.61 2.72
CA ALA A 73 5.46 6.80 2.66
C ALA A 73 5.74 5.28 2.74
N LEU A 74 6.84 4.84 2.13
CA LEU A 74 7.32 3.46 2.16
C LEU A 74 7.97 3.11 3.50
N ILE A 75 8.86 3.98 4.00
CA ILE A 75 9.68 3.75 5.20
C ILE A 75 8.91 4.00 6.49
N SER A 76 8.17 5.11 6.58
CA SER A 76 7.40 5.46 7.79
C SER A 76 6.06 4.74 7.85
N GLY A 77 5.68 4.06 6.77
CA GLY A 77 4.46 3.27 6.65
C GLY A 77 3.20 4.12 6.70
N GLU A 78 2.88 4.80 5.60
CA GLU A 78 1.49 5.21 5.39
C GLU A 78 0.57 4.01 5.63
N LYS A 79 -0.60 4.24 6.22
CA LYS A 79 -1.40 3.14 6.82
C LYS A 79 -1.78 2.04 5.82
N SER A 80 -1.80 2.34 4.52
CA SER A 80 -2.09 1.38 3.45
C SER A 80 -0.85 0.68 2.87
N THR A 81 0.37 1.17 3.11
CA THR A 81 1.62 0.58 2.58
C THR A 81 1.71 -0.90 2.93
N ALA A 82 1.56 -1.24 4.21
CA ALA A 82 1.63 -2.64 4.66
C ALA A 82 0.50 -3.51 4.07
N LEU A 83 -0.66 -2.92 3.75
CA LEU A 83 -1.78 -3.65 3.14
C LEU A 83 -1.46 -4.00 1.68
N VAL A 84 -0.78 -3.10 0.96
CA VAL A 84 -0.46 -3.32 -0.46
C VAL A 84 0.84 -4.07 -0.70
N THR A 85 1.74 -4.11 0.28
CA THR A 85 3.01 -4.85 0.19
C THR A 85 2.80 -6.35 0.47
N PRO A 86 3.19 -7.25 -0.46
CA PRO A 86 3.22 -8.69 -0.22
C PRO A 86 4.08 -9.04 1.00
N PRO A 87 3.65 -9.97 1.88
CA PRO A 87 4.38 -10.29 3.11
C PRO A 87 5.86 -10.62 2.90
N GLN A 88 6.19 -11.33 1.82
CA GLN A 88 7.57 -11.72 1.47
C GLN A 88 8.46 -10.54 1.03
N TRP A 89 7.86 -9.38 0.71
CA TRP A 89 8.60 -8.15 0.41
C TRP A 89 8.86 -7.31 1.65
N ARG A 90 8.16 -7.55 2.77
CA ARG A 90 8.24 -6.74 4.00
C ARG A 90 9.56 -6.90 4.79
N ASN A 91 10.59 -7.40 4.12
CA ASN A 91 11.95 -7.48 4.61
C ASN A 91 12.51 -6.04 4.76
N LYS A 92 13.70 -5.91 5.36
CA LYS A 92 14.35 -4.70 5.93
C LYS A 92 14.16 -3.32 5.23
N ALA A 93 13.74 -3.24 3.98
CA ALA A 93 13.44 -2.01 3.25
C ALA A 93 11.95 -1.55 3.30
N PHE A 94 11.00 -2.48 3.44
CA PHE A 94 9.55 -2.23 3.33
C PHE A 94 8.83 -2.56 4.62
N ASN A 95 9.07 -1.78 5.65
CA ASN A 95 8.22 -1.88 6.81
C ASN A 95 8.26 -0.55 7.56
N GLY A 96 7.06 0.01 7.75
CA GLY A 96 6.74 1.15 8.62
C GLY A 96 7.15 0.95 10.07
N LEU A 97 8.37 0.49 10.31
CA LEU A 97 8.94 0.34 11.62
C LEU A 97 9.26 1.74 12.10
N LYS A 98 8.70 2.08 13.26
CA LYS A 98 9.02 3.29 14.01
C LYS A 98 10.44 3.20 14.61
N ASP A 99 11.39 2.63 13.88
CA ASP A 99 12.77 2.41 14.26
C ASP A 99 13.67 3.26 13.34
N PRO A 100 14.15 4.42 13.81
CA PRO A 100 14.93 5.36 13.01
C PRO A 100 16.22 4.79 12.43
N GLU A 101 16.87 3.83 13.10
CA GLU A 101 18.11 3.22 12.58
C GLU A 101 17.83 2.34 11.37
N ARG A 102 16.71 1.60 11.38
CA ARG A 102 16.29 0.78 10.22
C ARG A 102 15.90 1.63 9.01
N ASN A 103 15.41 2.84 9.23
CA ASN A 103 14.99 3.76 8.17
C ASN A 103 16.17 4.27 7.32
N TYR A 104 17.34 4.44 7.92
CA TYR A 104 18.56 4.81 7.19
C TYR A 104 18.96 3.70 6.20
N TRP A 105 18.98 2.45 6.67
CA TRP A 105 19.31 1.28 5.84
C TRP A 105 18.27 1.00 4.76
N ALA A 106 16.99 1.34 4.97
CA ALA A 106 15.94 1.14 3.99
C ALA A 106 16.15 1.99 2.73
N LYS A 107 16.59 3.25 2.88
CA LYS A 107 16.91 4.10 1.73
C LYS A 107 18.07 3.52 0.93
N GLU A 108 19.17 3.16 1.59
CA GLU A 108 20.34 2.59 0.91
C GLU A 108 20.00 1.30 0.15
N GLN A 109 19.17 0.43 0.74
CA GLN A 109 18.67 -0.77 0.07
C GLN A 109 17.82 -0.44 -1.17
N ILE A 110 16.87 0.49 -1.07
CA ILE A 110 16.00 0.88 -2.19
C ILE A 110 16.79 1.55 -3.31
N THR A 111 17.84 2.31 -3.00
CA THR A 111 18.66 2.99 -4.02
C THR A 111 19.83 2.16 -4.53
N GLY A 112 20.25 1.14 -3.79
CA GLY A 112 21.39 0.27 -4.12
C GLY A 112 21.02 -1.01 -4.85
N SER A 113 19.73 -1.33 -4.96
CA SER A 113 19.25 -2.55 -5.62
C SER A 113 18.10 -2.24 -6.59
N PRO A 114 18.25 -2.54 -7.90
CA PRO A 114 17.16 -2.42 -8.88
C PRO A 114 15.92 -3.20 -8.49
N GLU A 115 16.10 -4.37 -7.86
CA GLU A 115 15.00 -5.19 -7.38
C GLU A 115 14.19 -4.50 -6.28
N GLU A 116 14.88 -3.96 -5.27
CA GLU A 116 14.21 -3.24 -4.19
C GLU A 116 13.61 -1.93 -4.70
N ASN A 117 14.25 -1.26 -5.66
CA ASN A 117 13.70 -0.07 -6.30
C ASN A 117 12.41 -0.35 -7.07
N ILE A 118 12.36 -1.45 -7.81
CA ILE A 118 11.18 -1.85 -8.58
C ILE A 118 10.03 -2.24 -7.65
N LYS A 119 10.29 -3.04 -6.61
CA LYS A 119 9.29 -3.37 -5.58
C LYS A 119 8.79 -2.12 -4.85
N ALA A 120 9.67 -1.15 -4.57
CA ALA A 120 9.31 0.13 -3.96
C ALA A 120 8.37 0.93 -4.85
N ALA A 121 8.70 1.07 -6.13
CA ALA A 121 7.90 1.82 -7.08
C ALA A 121 6.51 1.19 -7.25
N ILE A 122 6.42 -0.14 -7.37
CA ILE A 122 5.14 -0.85 -7.45
C ILE A 122 4.34 -0.66 -6.16
N THR A 123 4.95 -0.86 -5.00
CA THR A 123 4.29 -0.67 -3.70
C THR A 123 3.75 0.75 -3.55
N TYR A 124 4.56 1.75 -3.89
CA TYR A 124 4.17 3.15 -3.81
C TYR A 124 3.01 3.45 -4.77
N LEU A 125 3.08 2.97 -6.02
CA LEU A 125 1.98 3.11 -6.97
C LEU A 125 0.67 2.52 -6.42
N MET A 126 0.71 1.26 -5.96
CA MET A 126 -0.48 0.59 -5.43
C MET A 126 -1.03 1.30 -4.20
N MET A 127 -0.16 1.77 -3.30
CA MET A 127 -0.55 2.58 -2.15
C MET A 127 -1.32 3.83 -2.60
N LYS A 128 -0.82 4.56 -3.60
CA LYS A 128 -1.45 5.79 -4.11
C LYS A 128 -2.76 5.53 -4.89
N LEU A 129 -2.92 4.34 -5.46
CA LEU A 129 -4.15 3.90 -6.14
C LEU A 129 -5.18 3.28 -5.18
N SER A 130 -4.78 2.88 -3.98
CA SER A 130 -5.69 2.31 -2.98
C SER A 130 -6.63 3.37 -2.39
N ASN A 131 -7.91 3.02 -2.26
CA ASN A 131 -8.86 3.74 -1.42
C ASN A 131 -8.95 3.00 -0.08
N THR A 132 -8.81 3.73 1.03
CA THR A 132 -8.82 3.12 2.36
C THR A 132 -9.73 3.85 3.34
N LYS A 133 -10.15 3.13 4.37
CA LYS A 133 -10.84 3.69 5.54
C LYS A 133 -10.38 2.99 6.81
N GLU A 134 -10.58 3.63 7.96
CA GLU A 134 -10.51 2.97 9.25
C GLU A 134 -11.83 2.27 9.56
N GLU A 135 -11.75 1.01 9.94
CA GLU A 135 -12.91 0.21 10.32
C GLU A 135 -12.59 -0.65 11.55
N SER A 136 -13.61 -0.88 12.38
CA SER A 136 -13.51 -1.81 13.49
C SER A 136 -13.47 -3.24 12.96
N THR A 137 -12.32 -3.91 13.06
CA THR A 137 -12.16 -5.31 12.69
C THR A 137 -12.10 -6.18 13.93
N ILE A 138 -12.88 -7.28 13.93
CA ILE A 138 -12.86 -8.30 14.99
C ILE A 138 -11.48 -8.97 15.04
N ASP A 139 -11.04 -9.36 16.23
CA ASP A 139 -9.82 -10.14 16.39
C ASP A 139 -9.96 -11.48 15.65
N GLN A 140 -9.01 -11.76 14.75
CA GLN A 140 -9.02 -12.98 13.95
C GLN A 140 -8.76 -14.24 14.77
N TYR A 141 -8.18 -14.10 15.97
CA TYR A 141 -7.90 -15.22 16.88
C TYR A 141 -8.95 -15.38 17.97
N ASP A 142 -9.84 -14.39 18.14
CA ASP A 142 -10.89 -14.40 19.16
C ASP A 142 -12.12 -13.63 18.70
N SER A 143 -13.07 -14.36 18.11
CA SER A 143 -14.35 -13.83 17.66
C SER A 143 -15.47 -14.04 18.69
N THR A 144 -15.16 -14.45 19.91
CA THR A 144 -16.15 -14.75 20.95
C THR A 144 -16.95 -13.50 21.34
N LEU A 145 -18.26 -13.64 21.47
CA LEU A 145 -19.12 -12.59 22.02
C LEU A 145 -19.06 -12.64 23.55
N TYR A 146 -18.46 -11.62 24.14
CA TYR A 146 -18.35 -11.41 25.58
C TYR A 146 -19.43 -10.45 26.09
N SER A 147 -19.54 -10.35 27.40
CA SER A 147 -20.33 -9.33 28.07
C SER A 147 -19.52 -8.63 29.16
N ALA A 148 -19.83 -7.36 29.41
CA ALA A 148 -19.31 -6.56 30.51
C ALA A 148 -20.49 -5.95 31.28
N ILE A 149 -20.44 -6.04 32.61
CA ILE A 149 -21.40 -5.35 33.48
C ILE A 149 -20.82 -3.98 33.81
N VAL A 150 -21.55 -2.93 33.42
CA VAL A 150 -21.18 -1.52 33.65
C VAL A 150 -21.10 -1.26 35.14
N GLN A 151 -19.99 -0.69 35.59
CA GLN A 151 -19.75 -0.29 36.98
C GLN A 151 -20.00 1.21 37.17
N LYS A 152 -20.07 1.64 38.44
CA LYS A 152 -20.18 3.06 38.76
C LYS A 152 -18.96 3.82 38.27
N GLY A 153 -19.18 4.81 37.41
CA GLY A 153 -18.11 5.64 36.83
C GLY A 153 -17.57 5.13 35.49
N ASP A 154 -18.05 3.99 35.00
CA ASP A 154 -17.68 3.50 33.68
C ASP A 154 -18.19 4.42 32.58
N LEU A 155 -17.34 4.63 31.58
CA LEU A 155 -17.67 5.23 30.30
C LEU A 155 -17.43 4.19 29.22
N ALA A 156 -18.18 4.24 28.11
CA ALA A 156 -17.97 3.33 26.98
C ALA A 156 -16.52 3.38 26.45
N ASP A 157 -15.86 4.53 26.54
CA ASP A 157 -14.45 4.70 26.17
C ASP A 157 -13.48 3.93 27.10
N ASN A 158 -13.79 3.84 28.39
CA ASN A 158 -12.99 3.06 29.35
C ASN A 158 -13.22 1.57 29.11
N ILE A 159 -14.49 1.16 28.99
CA ILE A 159 -14.87 -0.22 28.73
C ILE A 159 -14.21 -0.73 27.45
N ARG A 160 -14.24 0.03 26.33
CA ARG A 160 -13.60 -0.44 25.10
C ARG A 160 -12.10 -0.68 25.26
N LYS A 161 -11.41 0.17 26.05
CA LYS A 161 -9.96 0.09 26.25
C LYS A 161 -9.62 -1.13 27.08
N GLU A 162 -10.30 -1.31 28.21
CA GLU A 162 -10.09 -2.45 29.11
C GLU A 162 -10.44 -3.78 28.44
N ARG A 163 -11.53 -3.80 27.67
CA ARG A 163 -12.04 -5.00 27.00
C ARG A 163 -11.44 -5.25 25.62
N LYS A 164 -10.47 -4.41 25.20
CA LYS A 164 -9.76 -4.51 23.92
C LYS A 164 -10.73 -4.61 22.73
N THR A 165 -11.70 -3.71 22.69
CA THR A 165 -12.69 -3.58 21.63
C THR A 165 -12.74 -2.13 21.12
N THR A 166 -13.76 -1.79 20.33
CA THR A 166 -13.96 -0.47 19.74
C THR A 166 -15.36 0.06 20.04
N ILE A 167 -15.56 1.38 19.97
CA ILE A 167 -16.91 1.96 20.05
C ILE A 167 -17.83 1.39 18.96
N PRO A 168 -17.43 1.33 17.66
CA PRO A 168 -18.30 0.73 16.64
C PRO A 168 -18.70 -0.72 16.93
N ASN A 169 -17.82 -1.54 17.51
CA ASN A 169 -18.17 -2.91 17.89
C ASN A 169 -19.17 -2.94 19.05
N LEU A 170 -18.98 -2.09 20.08
CA LEU A 170 -19.95 -1.93 21.17
C LEU A 170 -21.31 -1.48 20.65
N THR A 171 -21.36 -0.48 19.77
CA THR A 171 -22.62 0.02 19.20
C THR A 171 -23.33 -1.08 18.40
N LYS A 172 -22.59 -1.81 17.56
CA LYS A 172 -23.13 -2.89 16.73
C LYS A 172 -23.73 -4.03 17.58
N ASN A 173 -23.08 -4.41 18.67
CA ASN A 173 -23.49 -5.54 19.51
C ASN A 173 -24.53 -5.16 20.58
N ASN A 174 -24.86 -3.87 20.73
CA ASN A 174 -25.84 -3.39 21.70
C ASN A 174 -26.89 -2.48 21.02
N PRO A 175 -27.66 -3.01 20.05
CA PRO A 175 -28.66 -2.21 19.33
C PRO A 175 -29.67 -1.60 20.30
N GLY A 176 -29.98 -0.31 20.11
CA GLY A 176 -30.91 0.44 20.96
C GLY A 176 -30.32 0.99 22.26
N LYS A 177 -29.08 0.62 22.65
CA LYS A 177 -28.40 1.25 23.78
C LYS A 177 -27.70 2.53 23.36
N ASN A 178 -27.86 3.60 24.15
CA ASN A 178 -27.06 4.80 24.01
C ASN A 178 -25.80 4.67 24.87
N LEU A 179 -24.64 4.51 24.21
CA LEU A 179 -23.36 4.32 24.89
C LEU A 179 -22.89 5.53 25.72
N ASP A 180 -23.44 6.72 25.47
CA ASP A 180 -23.17 7.92 26.28
C ASP A 180 -24.05 7.99 27.55
N LYS A 181 -25.02 7.08 27.69
CA LYS A 181 -25.98 7.02 28.80
C LYS A 181 -26.07 5.62 29.42
N ILE A 182 -24.94 4.94 29.54
CA ILE A 182 -24.86 3.65 30.23
C ILE A 182 -24.98 3.86 31.74
N HIS A 183 -25.66 2.93 32.41
CA HIS A 183 -25.88 2.98 33.86
C HIS A 183 -25.23 1.79 34.55
N PRO A 184 -24.83 1.91 35.82
CA PRO A 184 -24.34 0.77 36.58
C PRO A 184 -25.34 -0.40 36.56
N GLY A 185 -24.85 -1.60 36.29
CA GLY A 185 -25.66 -2.81 36.11
C GLY A 185 -26.07 -3.10 34.66
N ASP A 186 -25.90 -2.16 33.73
CA ASP A 186 -26.09 -2.44 32.31
C ASP A 186 -25.16 -3.56 31.84
N ILE A 187 -25.68 -4.48 31.03
CA ILE A 187 -24.86 -5.47 30.33
C ILE A 187 -24.56 -4.95 28.93
N LEU A 188 -23.28 -4.87 28.57
CA LEU A 188 -22.81 -4.55 27.23
C LEU A 188 -22.14 -5.75 26.58
N TYR A 189 -22.62 -6.17 25.42
CA TYR A 189 -22.03 -7.24 24.62
C TYR A 189 -20.94 -6.69 23.71
N TYR A 190 -19.84 -7.44 23.55
CA TYR A 190 -18.74 -7.02 22.70
C TYR A 190 -17.94 -8.21 22.19
N GLN A 191 -17.20 -8.01 21.10
CA GLN A 191 -16.12 -8.91 20.67
C GLN A 191 -14.80 -8.14 20.75
N LYS A 192 -13.68 -8.84 20.93
CA LYS A 192 -12.37 -8.17 20.81
C LYS A 192 -12.23 -7.63 19.40
N ALA A 193 -11.82 -6.37 19.30
CA ALA A 193 -11.76 -5.65 18.04
C ALA A 193 -10.76 -4.50 18.11
N SER A 194 -10.25 -4.10 16.96
CA SER A 194 -9.36 -2.94 16.82
C SER A 194 -9.74 -2.12 15.60
N MET A 195 -9.52 -0.81 15.66
CA MET A 195 -9.61 0.03 14.48
C MET A 195 -8.42 -0.29 13.59
N LYS A 196 -8.69 -0.80 12.38
CA LYS A 196 -7.67 -1.10 11.37
C LYS A 196 -7.97 -0.32 10.11
N VAL A 197 -6.91 0.09 9.41
CA VAL A 197 -7.07 0.56 8.03
C VAL A 197 -7.31 -0.65 7.15
N ILE A 198 -8.29 -0.54 6.26
CA ILE A 198 -8.62 -1.55 5.26
C ILE A 198 -8.69 -0.91 3.87
N ILE A 199 -8.50 -1.72 2.83
CA ILE A 199 -8.72 -1.32 1.44
C ILE A 199 -10.21 -1.48 1.12
N THR A 200 -10.84 -0.39 0.69
CA THR A 200 -12.27 -0.36 0.30
C THR A 200 -12.47 -0.39 -1.20
N GLY A 201 -11.40 -0.20 -1.98
CA GLY A 201 -11.43 -0.25 -3.43
C GLY A 201 -10.18 0.41 -4.01
N TRP A 202 -10.23 0.64 -5.32
CA TRP A 202 -9.09 1.10 -6.08
C TRP A 202 -9.49 2.23 -7.04
N LYS A 203 -8.59 3.19 -7.23
CA LYS A 203 -8.65 4.08 -8.39
C LYS A 203 -8.41 3.23 -9.66
N PRO A 204 -9.12 3.51 -10.78
CA PRO A 204 -8.90 2.77 -12.02
C PRO A 204 -7.43 2.79 -12.45
N ILE A 205 -6.86 1.63 -12.78
CA ILE A 205 -5.47 1.52 -13.25
C ILE A 205 -5.40 1.95 -14.72
N THR A 206 -5.35 3.27 -14.93
CA THR A 206 -5.18 3.90 -16.25
C THR A 206 -3.87 4.68 -16.29
N ILE A 207 -3.30 4.88 -17.47
CA ILE A 207 -2.07 5.68 -17.65
C ILE A 207 -2.21 7.07 -17.00
N LYS A 208 -3.38 7.70 -17.15
CA LYS A 208 -3.69 8.99 -16.51
C LYS A 208 -3.60 8.91 -14.98
N ASN A 209 -4.23 7.91 -14.38
CA ASN A 209 -4.21 7.75 -12.93
C ASN A 209 -2.82 7.37 -12.41
N VAL A 210 -2.09 6.51 -13.12
CA VAL A 210 -0.69 6.16 -12.79
C VAL A 210 0.16 7.43 -12.79
N ALA A 211 0.13 8.20 -13.89
CA ALA A 211 0.88 9.45 -14.01
C ALA A 211 0.54 10.46 -12.90
N MET A 212 -0.74 10.69 -12.65
CA MET A 212 -1.21 11.66 -11.65
C MET A 212 -0.81 11.26 -10.22
N ASN A 213 -0.89 9.97 -9.89
CA ASN A 213 -0.72 9.50 -8.52
C ASN A 213 0.72 9.09 -8.18
N TYR A 214 1.52 8.64 -9.15
CA TYR A 214 2.92 8.29 -8.96
C TYR A 214 3.85 9.51 -9.03
N ASN A 215 3.79 10.28 -10.12
CA ASN A 215 4.66 11.44 -10.33
C ASN A 215 4.24 12.64 -9.45
N GLY A 216 2.97 12.70 -9.04
CA GLY A 216 2.48 13.73 -8.11
C GLY A 216 2.49 15.15 -8.70
N GLY A 217 2.46 15.27 -10.03
CA GLY A 217 2.40 16.56 -10.74
C GLY A 217 3.74 17.25 -10.94
N GLY A 218 4.87 16.55 -10.83
CA GLY A 218 6.21 17.11 -11.05
C GLY A 218 6.49 17.46 -12.51
N ASP A 219 6.40 16.49 -13.42
CA ASP A 219 6.58 16.72 -14.85
C ASP A 219 5.21 16.82 -15.56
N PRO A 220 4.84 18.00 -16.12
CA PRO A 220 3.55 18.20 -16.77
C PRO A 220 3.37 17.34 -18.02
N LYS A 221 4.46 16.82 -18.62
CA LYS A 221 4.42 15.94 -19.80
C LYS A 221 4.51 14.46 -19.44
N TYR A 222 4.61 14.10 -18.15
CA TYR A 222 4.81 12.72 -17.74
C TYR A 222 3.74 11.77 -18.28
N ALA A 223 2.46 12.16 -18.21
CA ALA A 223 1.36 11.35 -18.70
C ALA A 223 1.47 11.08 -20.22
N ILE A 224 1.93 12.06 -21.00
CA ILE A 224 2.10 11.93 -22.45
C ILE A 224 3.24 10.97 -22.76
N LYS A 225 4.39 11.12 -22.09
CA LYS A 225 5.54 10.22 -22.24
C LYS A 225 5.17 8.78 -21.88
N LEU A 226 4.53 8.60 -20.73
CA LEU A 226 4.10 7.30 -20.27
C LEU A 226 3.12 6.64 -21.24
N GLN A 227 2.15 7.40 -21.77
CA GLN A 227 1.21 6.90 -22.77
C GLN A 227 1.91 6.48 -24.06
N PHE A 228 2.84 7.31 -24.56
CA PHE A 228 3.62 7.00 -25.75
C PHE A 228 4.40 5.69 -25.59
N VAL A 229 5.13 5.55 -24.49
CA VAL A 229 5.93 4.35 -24.19
C VAL A 229 5.03 3.12 -24.03
N TYR A 230 3.92 3.24 -23.29
CA TYR A 230 2.99 2.12 -23.10
C TYR A 230 2.40 1.64 -24.44
N THR A 231 1.98 2.57 -25.31
CA THR A 231 1.49 2.24 -26.66
C THR A 231 2.59 1.58 -27.51
N LEU A 232 3.84 2.04 -27.43
CA LEU A 232 4.96 1.43 -28.15
C LEU A 232 5.21 -0.02 -27.71
N LEU A 233 5.16 -0.28 -26.40
CA LEU A 233 5.40 -1.60 -25.82
C LEU A 233 4.27 -2.59 -26.10
N THR A 234 3.03 -2.10 -26.24
CA THR A 234 1.83 -2.94 -26.39
C THR A 234 1.35 -3.07 -27.84
N LYS A 235 1.95 -2.34 -28.79
CA LYS A 235 1.54 -2.27 -30.21
C LYS A 235 1.34 -3.63 -30.90
N ASN A 236 2.09 -4.66 -30.49
CA ASN A 236 2.04 -6.00 -31.08
C ASN A 236 1.58 -7.08 -30.09
N ARG A 237 0.88 -6.68 -29.02
CA ARG A 237 0.28 -7.63 -28.08
C ARG A 237 -0.87 -8.33 -28.81
N VAL A 238 -0.67 -9.59 -29.17
CA VAL A 238 -1.77 -10.47 -29.53
C VAL A 238 -2.54 -10.72 -28.23
N LEU A 239 -3.82 -10.33 -28.21
CA LEU A 239 -4.73 -10.56 -27.09
C LEU A 239 -5.02 -12.05 -26.93
#